data_AF-A0A923EG04-F1
#
_entry.id   AF-A0A923EG04-F1
#
_cell.length_a   1.000
_cell.length_b   1.000
_cell.length_c   1.000
_cell.angle_alpha   90.00
_cell.angle_beta   90.00
_cell.angle_gamma   90.00
#
_symmetry.space_group_name_H-M   'P 1'
#
loop_
_entity.id
_entity.type
_entity.pdbx_description
1 polymer ?
#
loop_
_entity_poly.entity_id
_entity_poly.type
_entity_poly.pdbx_seq_one_letter_code
_entity_poly.pdbx_strand_id
1 'polypeptide(L)'
;MKDSRFLSADIDPAKDTNVKKLKEQALQLIHQELTEDQKLHDDAAVAILNDYDGMGAEAFLKQLRTYSLILNALKNKAGFQEMATLLANLLRTGLYKVDGEAMDAVTVRRDAIQVDIGGKSTMIGTVNGEFLTILSLGKESRETERQLMVIDKLVKRRSEENLEAVSRAFKIPIHDTEKITLLIQKLFDGQGNFIRKTFDPMLDELARHGNRAFELLWCYFKALKGRANRVSFLNALQHLISRIKRPKHALRFLLADFCRHPDKVDPSDRNAIMLANILLRTYNKELDVDIEMTPEEVLNVRNGLDRNVVHYAQFRIDSVEYRFSTKVRTIHEKMVALLNSTTPGKQKPSIRHLLFLEREIFIYLSLLSGKTAHLILISALTEYGDPKAGIYRNLRAATYLPVFLQHLKIIVRGVGRVGTPDDVGLLRQISEYGFQLSELNGTPENQRSVVRTMEWIENVIRNITTSNWHSV
;
A
#
# COMPACT_ATOMS: atom_id res chain seq x y z
N MET A 1 -7.51 3.69 12.74
CA MET A 1 -7.60 5.17 12.92
C MET A 1 -9.07 5.61 12.82
N LYS A 2 -9.55 6.57 13.63
CA LYS A 2 -10.92 7.15 13.55
C LYS A 2 -10.93 8.62 13.11
N ASP A 3 -9.76 9.20 12.81
CA ASP A 3 -9.64 10.62 12.48
C ASP A 3 -9.78 10.83 10.96
N SER A 4 -10.87 11.49 10.55
CA SER A 4 -11.13 11.88 9.16
C SER A 4 -10.18 12.96 8.64
N ARG A 5 -9.35 13.57 9.50
CA ARG A 5 -8.38 14.60 9.11
C ARG A 5 -6.96 14.08 8.90
N PHE A 6 -6.74 12.77 8.70
CA PHE A 6 -5.38 12.25 8.60
C PHE A 6 -4.58 12.70 7.35
N LEU A 7 -5.23 13.24 6.30
CA LEU A 7 -4.60 13.93 5.17
C LEU A 7 -4.56 15.45 5.33
N SER A 8 -4.99 15.98 6.47
CA SER A 8 -5.04 17.43 6.69
C SER A 8 -3.64 18.05 6.60
N ALA A 9 -3.45 18.99 5.67
CA ALA A 9 -2.24 19.80 5.59
C ALA A 9 -1.99 20.62 6.88
N ASP A 10 -3.03 20.81 7.69
CA ASP A 10 -3.00 21.59 8.93
C ASP A 10 -2.62 20.78 10.21
N ILE A 11 -2.27 19.48 10.09
CA ILE A 11 -1.91 18.63 11.25
C ILE A 11 -0.41 18.29 11.25
N ASP A 12 0.27 18.55 12.37
CA ASP A 12 1.66 18.11 12.63
C ASP A 12 1.68 16.63 13.06
N PRO A 13 2.33 15.72 12.30
CA PRO A 13 2.30 14.29 12.56
C PRO A 13 3.30 13.90 13.66
N ALA A 14 2.91 14.02 14.92
CA ALA A 14 3.64 13.41 16.03
C ALA A 14 3.54 11.87 15.92
N LYS A 15 4.54 11.24 15.28
CA LYS A 15 4.63 9.79 15.00
C LYS A 15 4.87 8.93 16.25
N ASP A 16 5.37 9.50 17.34
CA ASP A 16 5.71 8.77 18.58
C ASP A 16 4.59 8.71 19.62
N THR A 17 3.61 9.61 19.56
CA THR A 17 2.53 9.69 20.56
C THR A 17 1.61 8.48 20.53
N ASN A 18 1.47 7.81 19.37
CA ASN A 18 0.54 6.69 19.23
C ASN A 18 1.10 5.37 19.79
N VAL A 19 2.38 5.06 19.56
CA VAL A 19 2.99 3.82 20.10
C VAL A 19 3.12 3.90 21.61
N LYS A 20 3.55 5.06 22.13
CA LYS A 20 3.64 5.29 23.58
C LYS A 20 2.27 5.10 24.24
N LYS A 21 1.21 5.67 23.67
CA LYS A 21 -0.17 5.48 24.14
C LYS A 21 -0.61 4.01 24.11
N LEU A 22 -0.31 3.27 23.04
CA LEU A 22 -0.63 1.84 22.96
C LEU A 22 0.09 1.05 24.06
N LYS A 23 1.38 1.35 24.31
CA LYS A 23 2.16 0.72 25.39
C LYS A 23 1.54 1.04 26.76
N GLU A 24 1.20 2.30 27.02
CA GLU A 24 0.57 2.72 28.28
C GLU A 24 -0.78 2.03 28.52
N GLN A 25 -1.65 1.95 27.49
CA GLN A 25 -2.93 1.25 27.58
C GLN A 25 -2.76 -0.24 27.84
N ALA A 26 -1.81 -0.89 27.15
CA ALA A 26 -1.54 -2.31 27.34
C ALA A 26 -0.98 -2.58 28.75
N LEU A 27 -0.10 -1.73 29.26
CA LEU A 27 0.39 -1.83 30.64
C LEU A 27 -0.74 -1.69 31.65
N GLN A 28 -1.62 -0.69 31.51
CA GLN A 28 -2.77 -0.52 32.40
C GLN A 28 -3.65 -1.77 32.45
N LEU A 29 -3.92 -2.36 31.30
CA LEU A 29 -4.76 -3.55 31.20
C LEU A 29 -4.09 -4.78 31.84
N ILE A 30 -2.76 -4.92 31.74
CA ILE A 30 -2.01 -5.96 32.47
C ILE A 30 -2.11 -5.78 33.98
N HIS A 31 -1.95 -4.55 34.49
CA HIS A 31 -2.04 -4.29 35.93
C HIS A 31 -3.43 -4.60 36.49
N GLN A 32 -4.47 -4.49 35.66
CA GLN A 32 -5.85 -4.81 36.04
C GLN A 32 -6.15 -6.31 35.95
N GLU A 33 -5.68 -6.98 34.90
CA GLU A 33 -6.16 -8.31 34.53
C GLU A 33 -5.16 -9.45 34.86
N LEU A 34 -3.88 -9.16 35.08
CA LEU A 34 -2.83 -10.16 35.36
C LEU A 34 -2.26 -10.03 36.79
N THR A 35 -3.13 -9.87 37.79
CA THR A 35 -2.72 -9.69 39.20
C THR A 35 -2.29 -10.98 39.91
N GLU A 36 -2.69 -12.14 39.39
CA GLU A 36 -2.50 -13.45 40.05
C GLU A 36 -1.19 -14.16 39.69
N ASP A 37 -0.62 -13.84 38.52
CA ASP A 37 0.65 -14.42 38.03
C ASP A 37 1.69 -13.31 37.89
N GLN A 38 2.40 -13.04 39.00
CA GLN A 38 3.41 -11.98 39.05
C GLN A 38 4.51 -12.16 38.01
N LYS A 39 4.90 -13.41 37.72
CA LYS A 39 5.94 -13.69 36.74
C LYS A 39 5.48 -13.33 35.34
N LEU A 40 4.27 -13.75 34.95
CA LEU A 40 3.69 -13.39 33.67
C LEU A 40 3.46 -11.89 33.57
N HIS A 41 3.01 -11.25 34.65
CA HIS A 41 2.86 -9.79 34.72
C HIS A 41 4.17 -9.08 34.36
N ASP A 42 5.28 -9.45 35.00
CA ASP A 42 6.59 -8.82 34.80
C ASP A 42 7.14 -9.11 33.40
N ASP A 43 7.06 -10.37 32.94
CA ASP A 43 7.47 -10.75 31.58
C ASP A 43 6.66 -9.99 30.52
N ALA A 44 5.37 -9.77 30.76
CA ALA A 44 4.49 -9.09 29.85
C ALA A 44 4.71 -7.57 29.83
N ALA A 45 4.99 -6.96 30.98
CA ALA A 45 5.39 -5.55 31.05
C ALA A 45 6.69 -5.30 30.26
N VAL A 46 7.70 -6.18 30.42
CA VAL A 46 8.93 -6.13 29.63
C VAL A 46 8.63 -6.28 28.13
N ALA A 47 7.81 -7.26 27.74
CA ALA A 47 7.46 -7.47 26.34
C ALA A 47 6.75 -6.26 25.72
N ILE A 48 5.81 -5.62 26.41
CA ILE A 48 5.12 -4.43 25.90
C ILE A 48 6.10 -3.25 25.74
N LEU A 49 7.05 -3.11 26.66
CA LEU A 49 8.00 -2.01 26.64
C LEU A 49 9.15 -2.20 25.65
N ASN A 50 9.44 -3.43 25.22
CA ASN A 50 10.53 -3.72 24.28
C ASN A 50 10.48 -2.85 23.01
N ASP A 51 11.66 -2.49 22.52
CA ASP A 51 11.85 -1.95 21.18
C ASP A 51 12.15 -3.09 20.22
N TYR A 52 11.60 -2.98 19.02
CA TYR A 52 11.78 -3.95 17.95
C TYR A 52 12.98 -3.63 17.05
N ASP A 53 13.58 -2.45 17.20
CA ASP A 53 14.73 -2.02 16.38
C ASP A 53 15.93 -2.96 16.53
N GLY A 54 16.30 -3.60 15.42
CA GLY A 54 17.40 -4.57 15.38
C GLY A 54 17.16 -5.82 16.24
N MET A 55 15.90 -6.12 16.60
CA MET A 55 15.58 -7.27 17.46
C MET A 55 16.01 -8.59 16.79
N GLY A 56 16.95 -9.31 17.40
CA GLY A 56 17.44 -10.61 16.92
C GLY A 56 16.46 -11.76 17.16
N ALA A 57 16.78 -12.95 16.60
CA ALA A 57 15.86 -14.09 16.55
C ALA A 57 15.40 -14.58 17.92
N GLU A 58 16.30 -14.65 18.90
CA GLU A 58 15.99 -15.13 20.25
C GLU A 58 15.08 -14.15 21.00
N ALA A 59 15.38 -12.85 20.93
CA ALA A 59 14.56 -11.81 21.52
C ALA A 59 13.16 -11.78 20.88
N PHE A 60 13.09 -11.96 19.56
CA PHE A 60 11.81 -12.00 18.85
C PHE A 60 11.00 -13.25 19.18
N LEU A 61 11.64 -14.42 19.32
CA LEU A 61 11.00 -15.64 19.82
C LEU A 61 10.41 -15.40 21.22
N LYS A 62 11.17 -14.81 22.14
CA LYS A 62 10.69 -14.48 23.50
C LYS A 62 9.47 -13.54 23.42
N GLN A 63 9.55 -12.50 22.60
CA GLN A 63 8.45 -11.55 22.38
C GLN A 63 7.16 -12.23 21.92
N LEU A 64 7.22 -13.05 20.87
CA LEU A 64 6.07 -13.76 20.32
C LEU A 64 5.48 -14.77 21.33
N ARG A 65 6.34 -15.44 22.09
CA ARG A 65 5.93 -16.37 23.13
C ARG A 65 5.19 -15.64 24.26
N THR A 66 5.72 -14.52 24.74
CA THR A 66 5.08 -13.73 25.78
C THR A 66 3.73 -13.19 25.32
N TYR A 67 3.63 -12.67 24.10
CA TYR A 67 2.34 -12.22 23.56
C TYR A 67 1.30 -13.36 23.50
N SER A 68 1.71 -14.56 23.11
CA SER A 68 0.83 -15.74 23.14
C SER A 68 0.41 -16.10 24.57
N LEU A 69 1.33 -16.05 25.54
CA LEU A 69 1.03 -16.31 26.96
C LEU A 69 0.03 -15.31 27.54
N ILE A 70 0.20 -14.01 27.27
CA ILE A 70 -0.74 -12.96 27.69
C ILE A 70 -2.15 -13.29 27.17
N LEU A 71 -2.29 -13.54 25.87
CA LEU A 71 -3.61 -13.81 25.28
C LEU A 71 -4.24 -15.10 25.81
N ASN A 72 -3.44 -16.13 26.06
CA ASN A 72 -3.95 -17.38 26.65
C ASN A 72 -4.43 -17.16 28.09
N ALA A 73 -3.68 -16.39 28.90
CA ALA A 73 -4.08 -16.06 30.27
C ALA A 73 -5.36 -15.22 30.33
N LEU A 74 -5.59 -14.37 29.32
CA LEU A 74 -6.76 -13.51 29.24
C LEU A 74 -7.96 -14.14 28.51
N LYS A 75 -7.86 -15.34 27.93
CA LYS A 75 -8.85 -15.91 26.98
C LYS A 75 -10.31 -15.85 27.44
N ASN A 76 -10.56 -15.93 28.74
CA ASN A 76 -11.90 -15.90 29.35
C ASN A 76 -12.18 -14.63 30.17
N LYS A 77 -11.32 -13.60 30.07
CA LYS A 77 -11.44 -12.32 30.78
C LYS A 77 -12.02 -11.24 29.88
N ALA A 78 -12.65 -10.23 30.48
CA ALA A 78 -13.26 -9.13 29.74
C ALA A 78 -12.23 -8.34 28.90
N GLY A 79 -11.01 -8.14 29.44
CA GLY A 79 -9.91 -7.47 28.74
C GLY A 79 -9.30 -8.21 27.53
N PHE A 80 -9.72 -9.45 27.20
CA PHE A 80 -9.10 -10.24 26.14
C PHE A 80 -9.03 -9.54 24.78
N GLN A 81 -10.18 -9.04 24.30
CA GLN A 81 -10.29 -8.47 22.96
C GLN A 81 -9.51 -7.15 22.84
N GLU A 82 -9.54 -6.36 23.91
CA GLU A 82 -8.77 -5.11 23.99
C GLU A 82 -7.26 -5.41 23.98
N MET A 83 -6.81 -6.36 24.80
CA MET A 83 -5.40 -6.76 24.81
C MET A 83 -4.94 -7.34 23.47
N ALA A 84 -5.74 -8.20 22.84
CA ALA A 84 -5.45 -8.74 21.52
C ALA A 84 -5.24 -7.63 20.49
N THR A 85 -6.11 -6.62 20.50
CA THR A 85 -6.02 -5.45 19.61
C THR A 85 -4.75 -4.63 19.89
N LEU A 86 -4.44 -4.38 21.16
CA LEU A 86 -3.25 -3.60 21.56
C LEU A 86 -1.94 -4.31 21.14
N LEU A 87 -1.81 -5.59 21.47
CA LEU A 87 -0.64 -6.38 21.11
C LEU A 87 -0.49 -6.56 19.59
N ALA A 88 -1.60 -6.72 18.87
CA ALA A 88 -1.59 -6.77 17.40
C ALA A 88 -1.05 -5.47 16.81
N ASN A 89 -1.47 -4.32 17.35
CA ASN A 89 -0.99 -3.01 16.89
C ASN A 89 0.48 -2.77 17.23
N LEU A 90 0.94 -3.18 18.42
CA LEU A 90 2.36 -3.13 18.77
C LEU A 90 3.20 -4.02 17.83
N LEU A 91 2.75 -5.25 17.58
CA LEU A 91 3.42 -6.17 16.65
C LEU A 91 3.47 -5.58 15.24
N ARG A 92 2.35 -5.04 14.71
CA ARG A 92 2.31 -4.41 13.38
C ARG A 92 3.33 -3.29 13.22
N THR A 93 3.46 -2.43 14.22
CA THR A 93 4.37 -1.29 14.16
C THR A 93 5.82 -1.72 14.35
N GLY A 94 6.08 -2.72 15.19
CA GLY A 94 7.42 -3.20 15.49
C GLY A 94 8.02 -4.17 14.46
N LEU A 95 7.20 -5.04 13.85
CA LEU A 95 7.65 -6.20 13.07
C LEU A 95 8.66 -5.87 11.97
N TYR A 96 8.53 -4.71 11.34
CA TYR A 96 9.37 -4.30 10.22
C TYR A 96 10.71 -3.69 10.65
N LYS A 97 10.93 -3.53 11.96
CA LYS A 97 12.20 -3.10 12.56
C LYS A 97 13.03 -4.28 13.09
N VAL A 98 12.41 -5.45 13.18
CA VAL A 98 13.06 -6.71 13.56
C VAL A 98 14.16 -7.04 12.55
N ASP A 99 15.23 -7.63 13.03
CA ASP A 99 16.32 -8.04 12.16
C ASP A 99 15.86 -9.06 11.09
N GLY A 100 16.52 -9.02 9.94
CA GLY A 100 16.19 -9.88 8.81
C GLY A 100 16.29 -11.36 9.13
N GLU A 101 17.36 -11.78 9.82
CA GLU A 101 17.60 -13.18 10.15
C GLU A 101 16.54 -13.69 11.14
N ALA A 102 16.14 -12.82 12.07
CA ALA A 102 15.05 -13.10 13.01
C ALA A 102 13.71 -13.34 12.29
N MET A 103 13.40 -12.54 11.27
CA MET A 103 12.20 -12.76 10.45
C MET A 103 12.28 -13.99 9.55
N ASP A 104 13.48 -14.33 9.07
CA ASP A 104 13.70 -15.51 8.25
C ASP A 104 13.56 -16.81 9.06
N ALA A 105 13.99 -16.80 10.33
CA ALA A 105 13.84 -17.91 11.28
C ALA A 105 12.38 -18.29 11.58
N VAL A 106 11.42 -17.38 11.35
CA VAL A 106 9.99 -17.58 11.70
C VAL A 106 9.25 -18.29 10.57
N THR A 107 8.55 -19.38 10.84
CA THR A 107 7.63 -20.03 9.90
C THR A 107 6.21 -19.98 10.45
N VAL A 108 5.32 -19.33 9.71
CA VAL A 108 3.89 -19.25 10.07
C VAL A 108 3.18 -20.52 9.58
N ARG A 109 2.55 -21.24 10.52
CA ARG A 109 1.68 -22.40 10.25
C ARG A 109 0.21 -22.01 10.47
N ARG A 110 -0.72 -22.95 10.27
CA ARG A 110 -2.17 -22.70 10.30
C ARG A 110 -2.65 -22.05 11.61
N ASP A 111 -2.14 -22.52 12.75
CA ASP A 111 -2.55 -22.15 14.11
C ASP A 111 -1.36 -21.96 15.05
N ALA A 112 -0.14 -21.95 14.49
CA ALA A 112 1.10 -21.97 15.24
C ALA A 112 2.20 -21.19 14.54
N ILE A 113 3.21 -20.81 15.31
CA ILE A 113 4.46 -20.22 14.81
C ILE A 113 5.59 -21.20 15.14
N GLN A 114 6.42 -21.50 14.16
CA GLN A 114 7.70 -22.19 14.35
C GLN A 114 8.81 -21.16 14.26
N VAL A 115 9.82 -21.24 15.13
CA VAL A 115 11.03 -20.41 15.03
C VAL A 115 12.26 -21.29 15.08
N ASP A 116 13.10 -21.19 14.05
CA ASP A 116 14.30 -22.01 13.88
C ASP A 116 15.55 -21.17 14.16
N ILE A 117 16.25 -21.45 15.28
CA ILE A 117 17.44 -20.70 15.72
C ILE A 117 18.57 -21.70 15.99
N GLY A 118 19.71 -21.53 15.31
CA GLY A 118 20.89 -22.38 15.52
C GLY A 118 20.62 -23.88 15.36
N GLY A 119 19.72 -24.27 14.43
CA GLY A 119 19.31 -25.66 14.19
C GLY A 119 18.27 -26.21 15.17
N LYS A 120 17.85 -25.43 16.17
CA LYS A 120 16.76 -25.80 17.09
C LYS A 120 15.45 -25.18 16.65
N SER A 121 14.41 -26.02 16.53
CA SER A 121 13.07 -25.59 16.18
C SER A 121 12.19 -25.46 17.42
N THR A 122 11.62 -24.28 17.64
CA THR A 122 10.69 -24.00 18.75
C THR A 122 9.30 -23.72 18.22
N MET A 123 8.30 -24.41 18.76
CA MET A 123 6.89 -24.23 18.40
C MET A 123 6.15 -23.37 19.44
N ILE A 124 5.43 -22.35 18.96
CA ILE A 124 4.42 -21.59 19.70
C ILE A 124 3.05 -22.00 19.15
N GLY A 125 2.31 -22.81 19.91
CA GLY A 125 0.96 -23.26 19.52
C GLY A 125 -0.14 -22.30 19.97
N THR A 126 -1.35 -22.47 19.40
CA THR A 126 -2.57 -21.73 19.76
C THR A 126 -2.40 -20.22 19.63
N VAL A 127 -1.88 -19.76 18.50
CA VAL A 127 -1.59 -18.35 18.25
C VAL A 127 -2.83 -17.65 17.68
N ASN A 128 -3.09 -16.43 18.11
CA ASN A 128 -4.16 -15.59 17.56
C ASN A 128 -3.99 -15.41 16.03
N GLY A 129 -5.07 -15.63 15.27
CA GLY A 129 -5.04 -15.57 13.80
C GLY A 129 -4.62 -14.20 13.22
N GLU A 130 -4.88 -13.11 13.94
CA GLU A 130 -4.42 -11.77 13.56
C GLU A 130 -2.89 -11.68 13.63
N PHE A 131 -2.24 -12.29 14.63
CA PHE A 131 -0.77 -12.33 14.71
C PHE A 131 -0.16 -13.15 13.59
N LEU A 132 -0.75 -14.31 13.27
CA LEU A 132 -0.32 -15.14 12.14
C LEU A 132 -0.41 -14.34 10.82
N THR A 133 -1.46 -13.55 10.66
CA THR A 133 -1.64 -12.65 9.52
C THR A 133 -0.55 -11.59 9.49
N ILE A 134 -0.32 -10.88 10.60
CA ILE A 134 0.70 -9.83 10.72
C ILE A 134 2.09 -10.37 10.39
N LEU A 135 2.46 -11.52 10.95
CA LEU A 135 3.75 -12.18 10.70
C LEU A 135 3.91 -12.59 9.24
N SER A 136 2.86 -13.17 8.65
CA SER A 136 2.86 -13.54 7.23
C SER A 136 3.13 -12.33 6.34
N LEU A 137 2.47 -11.21 6.62
CA LEU A 137 2.65 -9.95 5.88
C LEU A 137 4.06 -9.36 6.03
N GLY A 138 4.63 -9.42 7.23
CA GLY A 138 6.01 -9.00 7.48
C GLY A 138 7.01 -9.85 6.70
N LYS A 139 6.86 -11.18 6.72
CA LYS A 139 7.70 -12.10 5.94
C LYS A 139 7.62 -11.82 4.44
N GLU A 140 6.44 -11.55 3.91
CA GLU A 140 6.28 -11.21 2.49
C GLU A 140 6.95 -9.90 2.09
N SER A 141 6.89 -8.89 2.95
CA SER A 141 7.59 -7.63 2.72
C SER A 141 9.10 -7.84 2.72
N ARG A 142 9.62 -8.67 3.63
CA ARG A 142 11.04 -9.02 3.69
C ARG A 142 11.48 -9.82 2.47
N GLU A 143 10.66 -10.76 2.03
CA GLU A 143 10.87 -11.51 0.80
C GLU A 143 11.02 -10.59 -0.41
N THR A 144 10.10 -9.63 -0.53
CA THR A 144 10.09 -8.65 -1.62
C THR A 144 11.34 -7.79 -1.60
N GLU A 145 11.79 -7.36 -0.42
CA GLU A 145 13.04 -6.63 -0.25
C GLU A 145 14.25 -7.44 -0.73
N ARG A 146 14.36 -8.69 -0.29
CA ARG A 146 15.43 -9.60 -0.69
C ARG A 146 15.47 -9.78 -2.21
N GLN A 147 14.31 -9.99 -2.83
CA GLN A 147 14.16 -10.12 -4.28
C GLN A 147 14.60 -8.87 -5.05
N LEU A 148 14.29 -7.67 -4.55
CA LEU A 148 14.77 -6.42 -5.15
C LEU A 148 16.30 -6.29 -5.03
N MET A 149 16.86 -6.62 -3.87
CA MET A 149 18.31 -6.51 -3.62
C MET A 149 19.13 -7.44 -4.51
N VAL A 150 18.72 -8.70 -4.68
CA VAL A 150 19.47 -9.64 -5.52
C VAL A 150 19.43 -9.27 -6.99
N ILE A 151 18.33 -8.67 -7.47
CA ILE A 151 18.23 -8.20 -8.86
C ILE A 151 19.07 -6.95 -9.09
N ASP A 152 19.08 -6.01 -8.14
CA ASP A 152 19.99 -4.86 -8.21
C ASP A 152 21.47 -5.30 -8.31
N LYS A 153 21.88 -6.31 -7.52
CA LYS A 153 23.21 -6.91 -7.63
C LYS A 153 23.44 -7.57 -8.99
N LEU A 154 22.48 -8.36 -9.49
CA LEU A 154 22.58 -9.04 -10.79
C LEU A 154 22.70 -8.04 -11.95
N VAL A 155 21.93 -6.96 -11.94
CA VAL A 155 21.95 -5.92 -12.98
C VAL A 155 23.27 -5.16 -12.97
N LYS A 156 23.84 -4.90 -11.78
CA LYS A 156 25.15 -4.24 -11.65
C LYS A 156 26.30 -5.15 -12.11
N ARG A 157 26.24 -6.43 -11.78
CA ARG A 157 27.25 -7.42 -12.14
C ARG A 157 26.61 -8.80 -12.31
N ARG A 158 26.63 -9.33 -13.53
CA ARG A 158 26.23 -10.72 -13.76
C ARG A 158 27.37 -11.65 -13.34
N SER A 159 27.08 -12.54 -12.39
CA SER A 159 27.95 -13.62 -11.94
C SER A 159 27.11 -14.83 -11.58
N GLU A 160 27.73 -16.02 -11.53
CA GLU A 160 27.09 -17.26 -11.08
C GLU A 160 26.52 -17.12 -9.67
N GLU A 161 27.30 -16.57 -8.74
CA GLU A 161 26.87 -16.25 -7.37
C GLU A 161 25.59 -15.39 -7.33
N ASN A 162 25.50 -14.35 -8.17
CA ASN A 162 24.31 -13.50 -8.23
C ASN A 162 23.11 -14.22 -8.86
N LEU A 163 23.33 -15.11 -9.83
CA LEU A 163 22.28 -15.95 -10.40
C LEU A 163 21.74 -16.95 -9.38
N GLU A 164 22.60 -17.58 -8.59
CA GLU A 164 22.21 -18.45 -7.47
C GLU A 164 21.43 -17.68 -6.40
N ALA A 165 21.85 -16.46 -6.07
CA ALA A 165 21.13 -15.59 -5.14
C ALA A 165 19.71 -15.27 -5.65
N VAL A 166 19.55 -15.00 -6.96
CA VAL A 166 18.24 -14.79 -7.58
C VAL A 166 17.40 -16.07 -7.57
N SER A 167 17.98 -17.20 -7.94
CA SER A 167 17.33 -18.52 -7.88
C SER A 167 16.74 -18.80 -6.49
N ARG A 168 17.54 -18.61 -5.44
CA ARG A 168 17.11 -18.76 -4.03
C ARG A 168 16.05 -17.73 -3.60
N ALA A 169 16.17 -16.48 -4.05
CA ALA A 169 15.24 -15.41 -3.67
C ALA A 169 13.87 -15.55 -4.34
N PHE A 170 13.82 -15.96 -5.61
CA PHE A 170 12.57 -16.13 -6.33
C PHE A 170 12.00 -17.55 -6.22
N LYS A 171 12.77 -18.48 -5.62
CA LYS A 171 12.43 -19.91 -5.50
C LYS A 171 12.15 -20.53 -6.87
N ILE A 172 13.07 -20.29 -7.80
CA ILE A 172 13.06 -20.78 -9.18
C ILE A 172 14.31 -21.65 -9.34
N PRO A 173 14.25 -22.83 -9.99
CA PRO A 173 15.45 -23.61 -10.30
C PRO A 173 16.52 -22.77 -11.00
N ILE A 174 17.81 -23.05 -10.75
CA ILE A 174 18.91 -22.24 -11.31
C ILE A 174 18.88 -22.20 -12.85
N HIS A 175 18.65 -23.34 -13.49
CA HIS A 175 18.50 -23.45 -14.95
C HIS A 175 17.38 -22.55 -15.50
N ASP A 176 16.23 -22.51 -14.83
CA ASP A 176 15.10 -21.66 -15.23
C ASP A 176 15.40 -20.17 -14.95
N THR A 177 16.13 -19.88 -13.88
CA THR A 177 16.60 -18.53 -13.55
C THR A 177 17.54 -18.00 -14.64
N GLU A 178 18.50 -18.82 -15.07
CA GLU A 178 19.39 -18.49 -16.19
C GLU A 178 18.59 -18.24 -17.47
N LYS A 179 17.65 -19.12 -17.79
CA LYS A 179 16.79 -18.98 -18.96
C LYS A 179 15.99 -17.67 -18.92
N ILE A 180 15.28 -17.39 -17.83
CA ILE A 180 14.48 -16.16 -17.70
C ILE A 180 15.38 -14.92 -17.74
N THR A 181 16.51 -14.92 -17.05
CA THR A 181 17.42 -13.76 -17.07
C THR A 181 18.06 -13.52 -18.44
N LEU A 182 18.36 -14.58 -19.21
CA LEU A 182 18.79 -14.47 -20.61
C LEU A 182 17.68 -13.91 -21.50
N LEU A 183 16.43 -14.35 -21.28
CA LEU A 183 15.28 -13.78 -21.98
C LEU A 183 15.14 -12.28 -21.69
N ILE A 184 15.21 -11.89 -20.41
CA ILE A 184 15.14 -10.48 -20.01
C ILE A 184 16.28 -9.67 -20.63
N GLN A 185 17.51 -10.21 -20.71
CA GLN A 185 18.62 -9.52 -21.35
C GLN A 185 18.39 -9.23 -22.83
N LYS A 186 17.75 -10.14 -23.58
CA LYS A 186 17.41 -9.93 -24.99
C LYS A 186 16.43 -8.77 -25.22
N LEU A 187 15.74 -8.34 -24.16
CA LEU A 187 14.86 -7.17 -24.20
C LEU A 187 15.64 -5.85 -24.23
N PHE A 188 16.96 -5.87 -24.08
CA PHE A 188 17.79 -4.68 -24.04
C PHE A 188 18.85 -4.68 -25.16
N ASP A 189 19.18 -3.50 -25.67
CA ASP A 189 20.31 -3.33 -26.58
C ASP A 189 21.65 -3.30 -25.81
N GLY A 190 22.77 -3.24 -26.54
CA GLY A 190 24.10 -3.16 -25.94
C GLY A 190 24.36 -1.89 -25.10
N GLN A 191 23.46 -0.90 -25.15
CA GLN A 191 23.49 0.32 -24.34
C GLN A 191 22.53 0.26 -23.14
N GLY A 192 21.77 -0.83 -22.99
CA GLY A 192 20.77 -1.01 -21.94
C GLY A 192 19.43 -0.34 -22.21
N ASN A 193 19.14 0.06 -23.46
CA ASN A 193 17.83 0.56 -23.84
C ASN A 193 16.86 -0.58 -24.12
N PHE A 194 15.60 -0.39 -23.74
CA PHE A 194 14.57 -1.42 -23.91
C PHE A 194 14.10 -1.49 -25.37
N ILE A 195 14.04 -2.71 -25.92
CA ILE A 195 13.65 -3.01 -27.29
C ILE A 195 12.23 -3.61 -27.31
N ARG A 196 11.21 -2.76 -27.47
CA ARG A 196 9.79 -3.20 -27.47
C ARG A 196 9.49 -4.31 -28.49
N LYS A 197 10.04 -4.22 -29.70
CA LYS A 197 9.86 -5.24 -30.77
C LYS A 197 10.33 -6.64 -30.39
N THR A 198 11.21 -6.77 -29.40
CA THR A 198 11.68 -8.07 -28.91
C THR A 198 10.78 -8.64 -27.83
N PHE A 199 9.95 -7.80 -27.18
CA PHE A 199 9.10 -8.22 -26.07
C PHE A 199 7.91 -9.06 -26.52
N ASP A 200 7.18 -8.63 -27.56
CA ASP A 200 5.95 -9.31 -28.00
C ASP A 200 6.17 -10.78 -28.40
N PRO A 201 7.23 -11.14 -29.17
CA PRO A 201 7.54 -12.54 -29.47
C PRO A 201 7.88 -13.38 -28.24
N MET A 202 8.30 -12.74 -27.14
CA MET A 202 8.72 -13.39 -25.90
C MET A 202 7.60 -13.48 -24.86
N LEU A 203 6.45 -12.84 -25.12
CA LEU A 203 5.35 -12.71 -24.18
C LEU A 203 4.83 -14.08 -23.71
N ASP A 204 4.59 -15.00 -24.65
CA ASP A 204 4.07 -16.33 -24.33
C ASP A 204 5.08 -17.15 -23.53
N GLU A 205 6.38 -17.01 -23.81
CA GLU A 205 7.42 -17.70 -23.04
C GLU A 205 7.54 -17.15 -21.62
N LEU A 206 7.54 -15.82 -21.45
CA LEU A 206 7.50 -15.18 -20.14
C LEU A 206 6.24 -15.56 -19.36
N ALA A 207 5.08 -15.63 -20.03
CA ALA A 207 3.81 -16.00 -19.42
C ALA A 207 3.79 -17.46 -18.92
N ARG A 208 4.56 -18.39 -19.54
CA ARG A 208 4.71 -19.77 -19.03
C ARG A 208 5.35 -19.82 -17.65
N HIS A 209 6.27 -18.89 -17.37
CA HIS A 209 6.89 -18.74 -16.04
C HIS A 209 6.00 -17.96 -15.05
N GLY A 210 4.82 -17.49 -15.50
CA GLY A 210 3.76 -16.94 -14.69
C GLY A 210 4.19 -15.74 -13.83
N ASN A 211 3.78 -15.75 -12.55
CA ASN A 211 4.03 -14.64 -11.63
C ASN A 211 5.52 -14.38 -11.41
N ARG A 212 6.37 -15.40 -11.51
CA ARG A 212 7.80 -15.26 -11.25
C ARG A 212 8.49 -14.40 -12.31
N ALA A 213 8.08 -14.55 -13.58
CA ALA A 213 8.54 -13.66 -14.65
C ALA A 213 8.10 -12.21 -14.39
N PHE A 214 6.86 -12.00 -13.96
CA PHE A 214 6.37 -10.66 -13.61
C PHE A 214 7.16 -10.04 -12.44
N GLU A 215 7.36 -10.77 -11.34
CA GLU A 215 8.11 -10.31 -10.18
C GLU A 215 9.55 -9.93 -10.57
N LEU A 216 10.21 -10.77 -11.39
CA LEU A 216 11.55 -10.49 -11.93
C LEU A 216 11.56 -9.23 -12.79
N LEU A 217 10.66 -9.13 -13.78
CA LEU A 217 10.59 -7.99 -14.69
C LEU A 217 10.28 -6.68 -13.93
N TRP A 218 9.46 -6.73 -12.88
CA TRP A 218 9.24 -5.57 -11.99
C TRP A 218 10.53 -5.14 -11.28
N CYS A 219 11.30 -6.08 -10.75
CA CYS A 219 12.60 -5.76 -10.14
C CYS A 219 13.58 -5.16 -11.17
N TYR A 220 13.63 -5.71 -12.40
CA TYR A 220 14.43 -5.14 -13.49
C TYR A 220 13.98 -3.73 -13.85
N PHE A 221 12.66 -3.48 -13.96
CA PHE A 221 12.09 -2.15 -14.21
C PHE A 221 12.61 -1.10 -13.23
N LYS A 222 12.74 -1.44 -11.95
CA LYS A 222 13.25 -0.52 -10.93
C LYS A 222 14.74 -0.19 -11.11
N ALA A 223 15.52 -1.10 -11.69
CA ALA A 223 16.92 -0.89 -12.03
C ALA A 223 17.11 -0.09 -13.35
N LEU A 224 16.06 0.06 -14.17
CA LEU A 224 16.15 0.77 -15.45
C LEU A 224 16.39 2.27 -15.29
N LYS A 225 17.34 2.76 -16.10
CA LYS A 225 17.67 4.18 -16.25
C LYS A 225 16.95 4.77 -17.47
N GLY A 226 16.62 6.06 -17.36
CA GLY A 226 15.99 6.83 -18.43
C GLY A 226 14.46 6.70 -18.46
N ARG A 227 13.77 7.82 -18.72
CA ARG A 227 12.29 7.84 -18.75
C ARG A 227 11.72 7.05 -19.93
N ALA A 228 12.30 7.20 -21.12
CA ALA A 228 11.81 6.54 -22.33
C ALA A 228 11.81 5.00 -22.20
N ASN A 229 12.93 4.44 -21.72
CA ASN A 229 13.05 3.00 -21.45
C ASN A 229 12.02 2.53 -20.42
N ARG A 230 11.84 3.30 -19.34
CA ARG A 230 10.88 2.96 -18.28
C ARG A 230 9.44 2.98 -18.80
N VAL A 231 9.04 3.99 -19.57
CA VAL A 231 7.68 4.07 -20.14
C VAL A 231 7.43 2.90 -21.09
N SER A 232 8.35 2.66 -22.03
CA SER A 232 8.21 1.56 -23.00
C SER A 232 8.17 0.19 -22.32
N PHE A 233 9.01 -0.03 -21.30
CA PHE A 233 9.01 -1.26 -20.50
C PHE A 233 7.73 -1.43 -19.68
N LEU A 234 7.22 -0.33 -19.11
CA LEU A 234 5.98 -0.33 -18.36
C LEU A 234 4.79 -0.73 -19.24
N ASN A 235 4.70 -0.22 -20.47
CA ASN A 235 3.66 -0.60 -21.43
C ASN A 235 3.75 -2.09 -21.79
N ALA A 236 4.96 -2.61 -22.00
CA ALA A 236 5.20 -4.05 -22.17
C ALA A 236 4.72 -4.89 -20.96
N LEU A 237 4.96 -4.44 -19.72
CA LEU A 237 4.46 -5.14 -18.53
C LEU A 237 2.92 -5.26 -18.49
N GLN A 238 2.19 -4.29 -19.05
CA GLN A 238 0.73 -4.35 -19.12
C GLN A 238 0.25 -5.50 -20.02
N HIS A 239 0.92 -5.71 -21.16
CA HIS A 239 0.63 -6.87 -22.02
C HIS A 239 0.90 -8.19 -21.29
N LEU A 240 1.96 -8.27 -20.47
CA LEU A 240 2.21 -9.47 -19.66
C LEU A 240 1.10 -9.70 -18.62
N ILE A 241 0.63 -8.66 -17.94
CA ILE A 241 -0.48 -8.76 -16.98
C ILE A 241 -1.71 -9.41 -17.61
N SER A 242 -2.03 -9.06 -18.85
CA SER A 242 -3.17 -9.66 -19.59
C SER A 242 -3.05 -11.18 -19.82
N ARG A 243 -1.84 -11.74 -19.70
CA ARG A 243 -1.52 -13.17 -19.93
C ARG A 243 -1.25 -13.96 -18.64
N ILE A 244 -1.14 -13.30 -17.48
CA ILE A 244 -0.83 -13.97 -16.21
C ILE A 244 -2.09 -14.66 -15.66
N LYS A 245 -1.98 -15.96 -15.36
CA LYS A 245 -3.08 -16.78 -14.80
C LYS A 245 -3.43 -16.47 -13.34
N ARG A 246 -2.56 -15.80 -12.59
CA ARG A 246 -2.68 -15.58 -11.13
C ARG A 246 -2.46 -14.11 -10.74
N PRO A 247 -3.32 -13.17 -11.20
CA PRO A 247 -3.16 -11.73 -10.98
C PRO A 247 -3.01 -11.32 -9.50
N LYS A 248 -3.62 -12.07 -8.56
CA LYS A 248 -3.48 -11.83 -7.12
C LYS A 248 -2.02 -11.84 -6.64
N HIS A 249 -1.17 -12.69 -7.22
CA HIS A 249 0.24 -12.78 -6.80
C HIS A 249 1.05 -11.59 -7.30
N ALA A 250 0.85 -11.17 -8.54
CA ALA A 250 1.44 -9.95 -9.07
C ALA A 250 1.01 -8.73 -8.24
N LEU A 251 -0.28 -8.63 -7.92
CA LEU A 251 -0.81 -7.57 -7.07
C LEU A 251 -0.21 -7.60 -5.66
N ARG A 252 -0.12 -8.78 -5.04
CA ARG A 252 0.53 -8.97 -3.74
C ARG A 252 1.96 -8.42 -3.73
N PHE A 253 2.73 -8.72 -4.77
CA PHE A 253 4.11 -8.29 -4.89
C PHE A 253 4.22 -6.76 -5.03
N LEU A 254 3.41 -6.15 -5.89
CA LEU A 254 3.38 -4.69 -6.08
C LEU A 254 3.00 -3.95 -4.79
N LEU A 255 1.98 -4.43 -4.06
CA LEU A 255 1.55 -3.80 -2.81
C LEU A 255 2.57 -4.00 -1.68
N ALA A 256 3.24 -5.16 -1.64
CA ALA A 256 4.32 -5.40 -0.68
C ALA A 256 5.50 -4.45 -0.93
N ASP A 257 5.89 -4.24 -2.19
CA ASP A 257 6.94 -3.27 -2.55
C ASP A 257 6.52 -1.82 -2.23
N PHE A 258 5.32 -1.42 -2.62
CA PHE A 258 4.79 -0.07 -2.36
C PHE A 258 4.77 0.28 -0.86
N CYS A 259 4.33 -0.66 0.00
CA CYS A 259 4.27 -0.49 1.45
C CYS A 259 5.57 -0.85 2.18
N ARG A 260 6.64 -1.19 1.47
CA ARG A 260 7.91 -1.61 2.10
C ARG A 260 8.55 -0.49 2.90
N HIS A 261 8.53 0.73 2.40
CA HIS A 261 9.01 1.94 3.11
C HIS A 261 7.90 2.99 3.17
N PRO A 262 6.98 2.92 4.16
CA PRO A 262 5.84 3.82 4.24
C PRO A 262 6.23 5.28 4.52
N ASP A 263 7.43 5.53 5.06
CA ASP A 263 8.02 6.83 5.32
C ASP A 263 8.78 7.42 4.11
N LYS A 264 8.86 6.68 3.00
CA LYS A 264 9.58 7.10 1.79
C LYS A 264 8.66 7.06 0.57
N VAL A 265 9.00 7.84 -0.44
CA VAL A 265 8.31 7.84 -1.73
C VAL A 265 9.33 7.43 -2.78
N ASP A 266 9.10 6.29 -3.42
CA ASP A 266 9.96 5.74 -4.45
C ASP A 266 9.47 6.16 -5.84
N PRO A 267 10.37 6.42 -6.81
CA PRO A 267 9.97 6.78 -8.18
C PRO A 267 9.12 5.72 -8.88
N SER A 268 9.12 4.48 -8.40
CA SER A 268 8.32 3.37 -8.92
C SER A 268 6.90 3.32 -8.35
N ASP A 269 6.60 4.00 -7.25
CA ASP A 269 5.33 3.88 -6.51
C ASP A 269 4.12 4.13 -7.40
N ARG A 270 4.17 5.18 -8.23
CA ARG A 270 3.08 5.50 -9.18
C ARG A 270 2.82 4.34 -10.15
N ASN A 271 3.90 3.75 -10.67
CA ASN A 271 3.78 2.66 -11.62
C ASN A 271 3.26 1.39 -10.93
N ALA A 272 3.61 1.17 -9.67
CA ALA A 272 3.11 0.04 -8.89
C ALA A 272 1.58 0.13 -8.73
N ILE A 273 1.06 1.31 -8.35
CA ILE A 273 -0.38 1.51 -8.18
C ILE A 273 -1.11 1.52 -9.53
N MET A 274 -0.51 2.09 -10.58
CA MET A 274 -1.07 2.02 -11.93
C MET A 274 -1.22 0.57 -12.43
N LEU A 275 -0.18 -0.26 -12.27
CA LEU A 275 -0.26 -1.69 -12.61
C LEU A 275 -1.24 -2.43 -11.69
N ALA A 276 -1.35 -2.03 -10.42
CA ALA A 276 -2.35 -2.55 -9.50
C ALA A 276 -3.78 -2.26 -9.98
N ASN A 277 -4.05 -1.05 -10.49
CA ASN A 277 -5.33 -0.68 -11.10
C ASN A 277 -5.69 -1.59 -12.28
N ILE A 278 -4.73 -1.88 -13.14
CA ILE A 278 -4.89 -2.78 -14.30
C ILE A 278 -5.20 -4.22 -13.84
N LEU A 279 -4.52 -4.70 -12.80
CA LEU A 279 -4.71 -6.04 -12.23
C LEU A 279 -6.09 -6.24 -11.59
N LEU A 280 -6.79 -5.18 -11.18
CA LEU A 280 -8.15 -5.27 -10.65
C LEU A 280 -9.21 -5.53 -11.74
N ARG A 281 -8.86 -5.37 -13.02
CA ARG A 281 -9.82 -5.39 -14.12
C ARG A 281 -9.86 -6.74 -14.83
N THR A 282 -11.05 -7.18 -15.23
CA THR A 282 -11.23 -8.37 -16.08
C THR A 282 -10.89 -8.10 -17.54
N TYR A 283 -10.97 -6.84 -17.97
CA TYR A 283 -10.64 -6.41 -19.31
C TYR A 283 -10.10 -4.98 -19.29
N ASN A 284 -9.03 -4.77 -20.05
CA ASN A 284 -8.34 -3.49 -20.18
C ASN A 284 -8.39 -3.09 -21.66
N LYS A 285 -9.29 -2.17 -22.02
CA LYS A 285 -9.42 -1.63 -23.40
C LYS A 285 -8.19 -0.84 -23.83
N GLU A 286 -7.39 -0.43 -22.85
CA GLU A 286 -6.32 0.52 -22.98
C GLU A 286 -4.94 -0.17 -23.03
N LEU A 287 -4.89 -1.51 -23.12
CA LEU A 287 -3.64 -2.27 -23.22
C LEU A 287 -2.81 -1.89 -24.45
N ASP A 288 -3.48 -1.47 -25.53
CA ASP A 288 -2.82 -1.07 -26.78
C ASP A 288 -2.57 0.45 -26.87
N VAL A 289 -2.92 1.19 -25.81
CA VAL A 289 -2.66 2.62 -25.69
C VAL A 289 -1.44 2.79 -24.78
N ASP A 290 -0.50 3.66 -25.17
CA ASP A 290 0.65 4.01 -24.31
C ASP A 290 0.16 4.79 -23.08
N ILE A 291 -0.36 4.07 -22.08
CA ILE A 291 -0.88 4.67 -20.86
C ILE A 291 0.25 4.88 -19.86
N GLU A 292 0.68 6.14 -19.75
CA GLU A 292 1.47 6.57 -18.60
C GLU A 292 0.57 6.73 -17.35
N MET A 293 -0.75 6.75 -17.47
CA MET A 293 -1.72 6.94 -16.37
C MET A 293 -2.99 6.12 -16.57
N THR A 294 -3.62 5.70 -15.48
CA THR A 294 -4.92 5.02 -15.55
C THR A 294 -6.00 6.02 -15.99
N PRO A 295 -6.81 5.73 -17.03
CA PRO A 295 -7.92 6.59 -17.43
C PRO A 295 -8.95 6.76 -16.31
N GLU A 296 -9.65 7.91 -16.23
CA GLU A 296 -10.69 8.11 -15.21
C GLU A 296 -11.95 7.28 -15.47
N GLU A 297 -12.14 6.87 -16.72
CA GLU A 297 -13.27 6.10 -17.22
C GLU A 297 -13.38 4.74 -16.53
N VAL A 298 -12.29 4.23 -15.96
CA VAL A 298 -12.29 2.99 -15.17
C VAL A 298 -13.25 3.06 -13.99
N LEU A 299 -13.50 4.25 -13.45
CA LEU A 299 -14.44 4.47 -12.33
C LEU A 299 -15.90 4.27 -12.73
N ASN A 300 -16.22 4.40 -14.02
CA ASN A 300 -17.57 4.20 -14.54
C ASN A 300 -17.91 2.71 -14.73
N VAL A 301 -16.91 1.83 -14.69
CA VAL A 301 -17.10 0.41 -14.97
C VAL A 301 -17.69 -0.29 -13.73
N ARG A 302 -18.91 -0.82 -13.87
CA ARG A 302 -19.58 -1.61 -12.80
C ARG A 302 -19.28 -3.10 -12.89
N ASN A 303 -19.18 -3.67 -14.10
CA ASN A 303 -19.06 -5.12 -14.34
C ASN A 303 -17.70 -5.57 -14.93
N GLY A 304 -16.67 -4.73 -14.86
CA GLY A 304 -15.34 -5.00 -15.45
C GLY A 304 -14.22 -5.18 -14.43
N LEU A 305 -14.56 -5.44 -13.17
CA LEU A 305 -13.61 -5.74 -12.11
C LEU A 305 -13.58 -7.23 -11.81
N ASP A 306 -12.39 -7.78 -11.59
CA ASP A 306 -12.22 -9.14 -11.12
C ASP A 306 -12.53 -9.16 -9.62
N ARG A 307 -13.72 -9.66 -9.27
CA ARG A 307 -14.21 -9.71 -7.88
C ARG A 307 -13.24 -10.44 -6.96
N ASN A 308 -12.59 -11.50 -7.43
CA ASN A 308 -11.67 -12.29 -6.64
C ASN A 308 -10.38 -11.51 -6.34
N VAL A 309 -9.89 -10.73 -7.31
CA VAL A 309 -8.71 -9.88 -7.12
C VAL A 309 -9.05 -8.65 -6.28
N VAL A 310 -10.20 -8.01 -6.51
CA VAL A 310 -10.69 -6.88 -5.71
C VAL A 310 -10.87 -7.26 -4.25
N HIS A 311 -11.50 -8.40 -3.95
CA HIS A 311 -11.67 -8.85 -2.57
C HIS A 311 -10.32 -9.12 -1.89
N TYR A 312 -9.37 -9.72 -2.63
CA TYR A 312 -8.01 -9.91 -2.13
C TYR A 312 -7.30 -8.57 -1.87
N ALA A 313 -7.45 -7.59 -2.77
CA ALA A 313 -6.89 -6.26 -2.64
C ALA A 313 -7.43 -5.53 -1.41
N GLN A 314 -8.75 -5.59 -1.19
CA GLN A 314 -9.43 -5.05 0.01
C GLN A 314 -8.84 -5.66 1.28
N PHE A 315 -8.86 -7.00 1.39
CA PHE A 315 -8.26 -7.73 2.50
C PHE A 315 -6.81 -7.29 2.74
N ARG A 316 -6.04 -7.16 1.67
CA ARG A 316 -4.62 -6.81 1.75
C ARG A 316 -4.42 -5.42 2.35
N ILE A 317 -5.07 -4.39 1.81
CA ILE A 317 -4.88 -3.01 2.32
C ILE A 317 -5.36 -2.87 3.76
N ASP A 318 -6.46 -3.53 4.13
CA ASP A 318 -6.99 -3.50 5.50
C ASP A 318 -6.06 -4.23 6.47
N SER A 319 -5.45 -5.34 6.04
CA SER A 319 -4.49 -6.06 6.88
C SER A 319 -3.18 -5.29 7.11
N VAL A 320 -2.85 -4.32 6.25
CA VAL A 320 -1.72 -3.41 6.41
C VAL A 320 -2.15 -1.93 6.57
N GLU A 321 -3.34 -1.67 7.14
CA GLU A 321 -3.98 -0.34 7.27
C GLU A 321 -2.95 0.74 7.66
N TYR A 322 -2.17 0.48 8.71
CA TYR A 322 -1.16 1.41 9.23
C TYR A 322 -0.11 1.79 8.18
N ARG A 323 0.51 0.81 7.51
CA ARG A 323 1.59 1.09 6.54
C ARG A 323 1.06 1.72 5.27
N PHE A 324 -0.06 1.22 4.76
CA PHE A 324 -0.68 1.79 3.56
C PHE A 324 -1.09 3.24 3.83
N SER A 325 -1.79 3.51 4.93
CA SER A 325 -2.21 4.87 5.30
C SER A 325 -1.01 5.79 5.57
N THR A 326 0.04 5.28 6.22
CA THR A 326 1.28 6.06 6.45
C THR A 326 1.96 6.40 5.12
N LYS A 327 2.01 5.46 4.17
CA LYS A 327 2.54 5.70 2.82
C LYS A 327 1.78 6.80 2.11
N VAL A 328 0.44 6.72 2.09
CA VAL A 328 -0.42 7.75 1.48
C VAL A 328 -0.21 9.10 2.14
N ARG A 329 -0.16 9.15 3.48
CA ARG A 329 0.09 10.38 4.23
C ARG A 329 1.46 10.99 3.89
N THR A 330 2.52 10.18 3.89
CA THR A 330 3.87 10.66 3.56
C THR A 330 3.97 11.18 2.13
N ILE A 331 3.23 10.60 1.18
CA ILE A 331 3.12 11.14 -0.19
C ILE A 331 2.49 12.54 -0.15
N HIS A 332 1.39 12.69 0.59
CA HIS A 332 0.67 13.95 0.75
C HIS A 332 1.50 15.03 1.45
N GLU A 333 2.09 14.73 2.59
CA GLU A 333 2.95 15.63 3.37
C GLU A 333 4.11 16.17 2.51
N LYS A 334 4.77 15.30 1.74
CA LYS A 334 5.83 15.72 0.82
C LYS A 334 5.31 16.61 -0.29
N MET A 335 4.09 16.35 -0.78
CA MET A 335 3.46 17.16 -1.83
C MET A 335 3.14 18.56 -1.31
N VAL A 336 2.52 18.68 -0.15
CA VAL A 336 2.23 19.96 0.54
C VAL A 336 3.51 20.72 0.86
N ALA A 337 4.53 20.06 1.40
CA ALA A 337 5.83 20.69 1.67
C ALA A 337 6.46 21.30 0.41
N LEU A 338 6.36 20.61 -0.73
CA LEU A 338 6.86 21.14 -2.01
C LEU A 338 6.00 22.28 -2.56
N LEU A 339 4.69 22.29 -2.33
CA LEU A 339 3.81 23.40 -2.70
C LEU A 339 4.17 24.69 -1.95
N ASN A 340 4.68 24.58 -0.72
CA ASN A 340 5.14 25.70 0.11
C ASN A 340 6.60 26.10 -0.11
N SER A 341 7.40 25.27 -0.77
CA SER A 341 8.81 25.57 -1.01
C SER A 341 8.99 26.81 -1.90
N THR A 342 9.79 27.78 -1.43
CA THR A 342 10.14 29.01 -2.16
C THR A 342 11.27 28.80 -3.18
N THR A 343 12.08 27.74 -3.01
CA THR A 343 13.18 27.42 -3.92
C THR A 343 12.75 26.32 -4.89
N PRO A 344 12.67 26.57 -6.21
CA PRO A 344 12.43 25.53 -7.21
C PRO A 344 13.70 24.69 -7.41
N GLY A 345 14.09 23.94 -6.38
CA GLY A 345 15.15 22.94 -6.50
C GLY A 345 14.70 21.81 -7.42
N LYS A 346 15.66 21.11 -8.06
CA LYS A 346 15.45 19.82 -8.73
C LYS A 346 15.15 18.70 -7.71
N GLN A 347 14.24 18.95 -6.78
CA GLN A 347 13.86 17.99 -5.75
C GLN A 347 13.16 16.80 -6.40
N LYS A 348 13.60 15.60 -6.05
CA LYS A 348 12.98 14.34 -6.45
C LYS A 348 12.31 13.74 -5.21
N PRO A 349 11.02 13.40 -5.25
CA PRO A 349 10.08 13.51 -6.38
C PRO A 349 9.60 14.96 -6.64
N SER A 350 9.13 15.24 -7.86
CA SER A 350 8.51 16.53 -8.21
C SER A 350 7.04 16.59 -7.78
N ILE A 351 6.48 17.80 -7.61
CA ILE A 351 5.05 18.00 -7.28
C ILE A 351 4.17 17.23 -8.27
N ARG A 352 4.43 17.35 -9.58
CA ARG A 352 3.67 16.65 -10.62
C ARG A 352 3.71 15.13 -10.45
N HIS A 353 4.86 14.56 -10.07
CA HIS A 353 4.96 13.13 -9.80
C HIS A 353 4.11 12.71 -8.61
N LEU A 354 4.16 13.48 -7.52
CA LEU A 354 3.39 13.20 -6.31
C LEU A 354 1.87 13.32 -6.55
N LEU A 355 1.43 14.36 -7.27
CA LEU A 355 0.02 14.51 -7.63
C LEU A 355 -0.47 13.33 -8.48
N PHE A 356 0.32 12.92 -9.48
CA PHE A 356 -0.05 11.75 -10.27
C PHE A 356 -0.03 10.45 -9.47
N LEU A 357 0.83 10.32 -8.46
CA LEU A 357 0.81 9.18 -7.57
C LEU A 357 -0.46 9.17 -6.68
N GLU A 358 -0.82 10.30 -6.07
CA GLU A 358 -2.07 10.41 -5.30
C GLU A 358 -3.29 10.10 -6.17
N ARG A 359 -3.32 10.62 -7.40
CA ARG A 359 -4.38 10.32 -8.37
C ARG A 359 -4.56 8.80 -8.57
N GLU A 360 -3.46 8.08 -8.82
CA GLU A 360 -3.51 6.63 -9.01
C GLU A 360 -3.98 5.90 -7.75
N ILE A 361 -3.58 6.38 -6.56
CA ILE A 361 -4.04 5.85 -5.27
C ILE A 361 -5.54 6.06 -5.10
N PHE A 362 -6.07 7.26 -5.38
CA PHE A 362 -7.50 7.51 -5.24
C PHE A 362 -8.33 6.69 -6.24
N ILE A 363 -7.84 6.49 -7.46
CA ILE A 363 -8.47 5.55 -8.41
C ILE A 363 -8.46 4.13 -7.82
N TYR A 364 -7.30 3.67 -7.34
CA TYR A 364 -7.17 2.34 -6.75
C TYR A 364 -8.15 2.11 -5.61
N LEU A 365 -8.21 3.04 -4.66
CA LEU A 365 -9.11 2.95 -3.51
C LEU A 365 -10.59 3.02 -3.91
N SER A 366 -10.92 3.79 -4.96
CA SER A 366 -12.28 3.86 -5.50
C SER A 366 -12.78 2.55 -6.11
N LEU A 367 -11.86 1.67 -6.51
CA LEU A 367 -12.17 0.34 -7.05
C LEU A 367 -12.28 -0.73 -5.95
N LEU A 368 -12.01 -0.39 -4.69
CA LEU A 368 -12.06 -1.27 -3.53
C LEU A 368 -13.21 -0.84 -2.59
N SER A 369 -13.72 -1.74 -1.73
CA SER A 369 -14.83 -1.47 -0.80
C SER A 369 -14.43 -1.80 0.65
N GLY A 370 -13.19 -1.48 1.02
CA GLY A 370 -12.60 -1.78 2.33
C GLY A 370 -12.57 -0.56 3.25
N LYS A 371 -12.42 -0.81 4.55
CA LYS A 371 -12.41 0.22 5.61
C LYS A 371 -11.28 1.23 5.38
N THR A 372 -10.09 0.76 5.01
CA THR A 372 -8.92 1.62 4.75
C THR A 372 -9.15 2.50 3.54
N ALA A 373 -9.75 1.96 2.48
CA ALA A 373 -10.07 2.73 1.28
C ALA A 373 -11.10 3.83 1.57
N HIS A 374 -12.18 3.48 2.27
CA HIS A 374 -13.19 4.43 2.70
C HIS A 374 -12.60 5.55 3.56
N LEU A 375 -11.86 5.20 4.61
CA LEU A 375 -11.20 6.18 5.49
C LEU A 375 -10.33 7.16 4.70
N ILE A 376 -9.50 6.64 3.78
CA ILE A 376 -8.60 7.46 2.97
C ILE A 376 -9.36 8.40 2.05
N LEU A 377 -10.40 7.90 1.38
CA LEU A 377 -11.20 8.71 0.47
C LEU A 377 -11.99 9.80 1.20
N ILE A 378 -12.51 9.54 2.40
CA ILE A 378 -13.21 10.56 3.21
C ILE A 378 -12.25 11.65 3.68
N SER A 379 -11.03 11.28 4.06
CA SER A 379 -10.02 12.28 4.43
C SER A 379 -9.57 13.12 3.25
N ALA A 380 -9.38 12.49 2.09
CA ALA A 380 -9.08 13.21 0.86
C ALA A 380 -10.26 14.11 0.44
N LEU A 381 -11.50 13.66 0.63
CA LEU A 381 -12.70 14.45 0.35
C LEU A 381 -12.75 15.69 1.25
N THR A 382 -12.35 15.57 2.51
CA THR A 382 -12.26 16.71 3.45
C THR A 382 -11.19 17.70 2.99
N GLU A 383 -9.99 17.23 2.63
CA GLU A 383 -8.87 18.10 2.22
C GLU A 383 -9.12 18.81 0.88
N TYR A 384 -9.61 18.08 -0.12
CA TYR A 384 -9.84 18.61 -1.48
C TYR A 384 -11.23 19.20 -1.68
N GLY A 385 -12.16 19.01 -0.73
CA GLY A 385 -13.52 19.52 -0.80
C GLY A 385 -13.71 20.84 -0.05
N ASP A 386 -12.83 21.17 0.90
CA ASP A 386 -12.90 22.40 1.67
C ASP A 386 -12.03 23.49 1.05
N PRO A 387 -12.59 24.59 0.50
CA PRO A 387 -11.82 25.69 -0.09
C PRO A 387 -10.91 26.41 0.93
N LYS A 388 -11.13 26.20 2.23
CA LYS A 388 -10.30 26.76 3.32
C LYS A 388 -9.18 25.83 3.75
N ALA A 389 -9.10 24.60 3.23
CA ALA A 389 -8.06 23.65 3.58
C ALA A 389 -6.65 24.22 3.32
N GLY A 390 -5.68 23.80 4.13
CA GLY A 390 -4.27 24.21 4.00
C GLY A 390 -3.72 24.03 2.59
N ILE A 391 -4.13 22.99 1.86
CA ILE A 391 -3.64 22.74 0.49
C ILE A 391 -3.82 23.92 -0.47
N TYR A 392 -4.91 24.67 -0.36
CA TYR A 392 -5.24 25.80 -1.23
C TYR A 392 -4.51 27.10 -0.87
N ARG A 393 -3.98 27.20 0.35
CA ARG A 393 -3.28 28.39 0.86
C ARG A 393 -1.78 28.40 0.53
N ASN A 394 -1.28 27.30 -0.03
CA ASN A 394 0.14 27.17 -0.37
C ASN A 394 0.54 28.05 -1.57
N LEU A 395 1.80 28.52 -1.58
CA LEU A 395 2.33 29.46 -2.57
C LEU A 395 2.10 29.05 -4.03
N ARG A 396 2.14 27.74 -4.31
CA ARG A 396 2.03 27.17 -5.66
C ARG A 396 0.66 26.54 -5.94
N ALA A 397 -0.30 26.65 -5.03
CA ALA A 397 -1.60 25.98 -5.14
C ALA A 397 -2.35 26.38 -6.42
N ALA A 398 -2.38 27.67 -6.75
CA ALA A 398 -3.06 28.20 -7.94
C ALA A 398 -2.59 27.53 -9.25
N THR A 399 -1.29 27.24 -9.36
CA THR A 399 -0.71 26.54 -10.53
C THR A 399 -1.22 25.12 -10.70
N TYR A 400 -1.54 24.44 -9.60
CA TYR A 400 -1.96 23.04 -9.59
C TYR A 400 -3.46 22.86 -9.33
N LEU A 401 -4.22 23.93 -9.18
CA LEU A 401 -5.66 23.88 -8.91
C LEU A 401 -6.44 22.98 -9.89
N PRO A 402 -6.20 23.00 -11.22
CA PRO A 402 -6.91 22.08 -12.12
C PRO A 402 -6.71 20.60 -11.76
N VAL A 403 -5.54 20.24 -11.24
CA VAL A 403 -5.22 18.88 -10.79
C VAL A 403 -5.90 18.57 -9.45
N PHE A 404 -5.99 19.53 -8.53
CA PHE A 404 -6.73 19.36 -7.27
C PHE A 404 -8.23 19.14 -7.54
N LEU A 405 -8.81 19.90 -8.47
CA LEU A 405 -10.20 19.71 -8.88
C LEU A 405 -10.42 18.35 -9.57
N GLN A 406 -9.43 17.87 -10.34
CA GLN A 406 -9.44 16.52 -10.89
C GLN A 406 -9.41 15.46 -9.78
N HIS A 407 -8.59 15.65 -8.73
CA HIS A 407 -8.58 14.77 -7.57
C HIS A 407 -9.93 14.77 -6.87
N LEU A 408 -10.52 15.94 -6.58
CA LEU A 408 -11.84 16.05 -5.96
C LEU A 408 -12.89 15.26 -6.75
N LYS A 409 -12.91 15.41 -8.08
CA LYS A 409 -13.80 14.66 -8.97
C LYS A 409 -13.63 13.14 -8.85
N ILE A 410 -12.38 12.65 -8.82
CA ILE A 410 -12.08 11.21 -8.64
C ILE A 410 -12.54 10.75 -7.26
N ILE A 411 -12.28 11.54 -6.22
CA ILE A 411 -12.62 11.23 -4.83
C ILE A 411 -14.14 11.17 -4.66
N VAL A 412 -14.90 12.15 -5.17
CA VAL A 412 -16.37 12.15 -5.14
C VAL A 412 -16.94 10.89 -5.80
N ARG A 413 -16.41 10.51 -6.98
CA ARG A 413 -16.78 9.24 -7.63
C ARG A 413 -16.44 8.03 -6.77
N GLY A 414 -15.28 8.03 -6.12
CA GLY A 414 -14.84 6.98 -5.22
C GLY A 414 -15.75 6.82 -4.01
N VAL A 415 -16.05 7.92 -3.32
CA VAL A 415 -17.00 7.95 -2.21
C VAL A 415 -18.39 7.50 -2.67
N GLY A 416 -18.80 7.81 -3.90
CA GLY A 416 -20.04 7.25 -4.47
C GLY A 416 -20.08 5.73 -4.63
N ARG A 417 -18.94 5.05 -4.59
CA ARG A 417 -18.84 3.58 -4.68
C ARG A 417 -18.64 2.91 -3.33
N VAL A 418 -17.97 3.59 -2.39
CA VAL A 418 -17.51 2.98 -1.13
C VAL A 418 -18.12 3.63 0.11
N GLY A 419 -18.75 4.78 -0.07
CA GLY A 419 -19.32 5.57 0.99
C GLY A 419 -20.56 4.92 1.60
N THR A 420 -20.88 5.44 2.77
CA THR A 420 -21.92 4.99 3.69
C THR A 420 -22.87 6.16 3.99
N PRO A 421 -24.05 5.92 4.58
CA PRO A 421 -24.97 7.01 4.94
C PRO A 421 -24.35 8.09 5.82
N ASP A 422 -23.39 7.72 6.67
CA ASP A 422 -22.70 8.66 7.57
C ASP A 422 -21.91 9.73 6.80
N ASP A 423 -21.54 9.46 5.54
CA ASP A 423 -20.78 10.37 4.70
C ASP A 423 -21.66 11.43 4.00
N VAL A 424 -22.98 11.27 4.01
CA VAL A 424 -23.92 12.17 3.32
C VAL A 424 -23.82 13.60 3.88
N GLY A 425 -23.59 13.76 5.18
CA GLY A 425 -23.41 15.08 5.80
C GLY A 425 -22.21 15.83 5.22
N LEU A 426 -21.07 15.16 5.10
CA LEU A 426 -19.85 15.73 4.52
C LEU A 426 -20.04 16.08 3.03
N LEU A 427 -20.70 15.20 2.27
CA LEU A 427 -21.00 15.44 0.86
C LEU A 427 -21.86 16.69 0.66
N ARG A 428 -22.91 16.88 1.47
CA ARG A 428 -23.74 18.09 1.43
C ARG A 428 -22.95 19.36 1.74
N GLN A 429 -22.12 19.31 2.78
CA GLN A 429 -21.25 20.42 3.14
C GLN A 429 -20.33 20.83 1.97
N ILE A 430 -19.76 19.86 1.26
CA ILE A 430 -18.90 20.15 0.11
C ILE A 430 -19.71 20.69 -1.08
N SER A 431 -20.93 20.21 -1.27
CA SER A 431 -21.87 20.76 -2.26
C SER A 431 -22.11 22.26 -2.03
N GLU A 432 -22.27 22.67 -0.76
CA GLU A 432 -22.43 24.08 -0.36
C GLU A 432 -21.16 24.92 -0.61
N TYR A 433 -19.98 24.31 -0.58
CA TYR A 433 -18.71 24.97 -0.90
C TYR A 433 -18.46 25.16 -2.40
N GLY A 434 -19.34 24.66 -3.28
CA GLY A 434 -19.17 24.70 -4.73
C GLY A 434 -18.88 26.11 -5.28
N PHE A 435 -19.57 27.14 -4.78
CA PHE A 435 -19.31 28.52 -5.19
C PHE A 435 -17.89 28.97 -4.82
N GLN A 436 -17.49 28.79 -3.56
CA GLN A 436 -16.16 29.18 -3.06
C GLN A 436 -15.04 28.43 -3.79
N LEU A 437 -15.21 27.13 -4.04
CA LEU A 437 -14.26 26.33 -4.83
C LEU A 437 -14.10 26.84 -6.26
N SER A 438 -15.18 27.35 -6.86
CA SER A 438 -15.17 27.91 -8.21
C SER A 438 -14.42 29.25 -8.31
N GLU A 439 -14.31 29.97 -7.19
CA GLU A 439 -13.64 31.28 -7.11
C GLU A 439 -12.12 31.18 -6.91
N LEU A 440 -11.57 30.02 -6.51
CA LEU A 440 -10.15 29.86 -6.13
C LEU A 440 -9.12 30.25 -7.21
N ASN A 441 -9.49 30.26 -8.50
CA ASN A 441 -8.63 30.79 -9.58
C ASN A 441 -9.43 31.31 -10.80
N GLY A 442 -10.76 31.41 -10.68
CA GLY A 442 -11.65 32.09 -11.62
C GLY A 442 -11.69 31.63 -13.10
N THR A 443 -10.96 30.58 -13.51
CA THR A 443 -10.97 30.18 -14.93
C THR A 443 -12.30 29.51 -15.32
N PRO A 444 -12.85 29.80 -16.53
CA PRO A 444 -14.10 29.18 -16.98
C PRO A 444 -14.07 27.65 -17.00
N GLU A 445 -12.91 27.04 -17.24
CA GLU A 445 -12.71 25.59 -17.22
C GLU A 445 -12.83 25.04 -15.79
N ASN A 446 -12.21 25.70 -14.81
CA ASN A 446 -12.26 25.28 -13.41
C ASN A 446 -13.68 25.41 -12.86
N GLN A 447 -14.36 26.53 -13.14
CA GLN A 447 -15.76 26.75 -12.75
C GLN A 447 -16.67 25.65 -13.31
N ARG A 448 -16.55 25.32 -14.61
CA ARG A 448 -17.30 24.22 -15.23
C ARG A 448 -16.98 22.85 -14.60
N SER A 449 -15.72 22.60 -14.24
CA SER A 449 -15.31 21.37 -13.56
C SER A 449 -15.93 21.24 -12.16
N VAL A 450 -15.96 22.34 -11.40
CA VAL A 450 -16.59 22.40 -10.07
C VAL A 450 -18.09 22.14 -10.17
N VAL A 451 -18.80 22.83 -11.07
CA VAL A 451 -20.26 22.64 -11.26
C VAL A 451 -20.59 21.16 -11.53
N ARG A 452 -19.89 20.52 -12.48
CA ARG A 452 -20.09 19.09 -12.78
C ARG A 452 -19.80 18.18 -11.60
N THR A 453 -18.82 18.55 -10.78
CA THR A 453 -18.45 17.78 -9.59
C THR A 453 -19.55 17.87 -8.53
N MET A 454 -20.13 19.06 -8.33
CA MET A 454 -21.26 19.24 -7.40
C MET A 454 -22.52 18.52 -7.87
N GLU A 455 -22.84 18.55 -9.17
CA GLU A 455 -23.92 17.74 -9.75
C GLU A 455 -23.74 16.24 -9.47
N TRP A 456 -22.50 15.76 -9.46
CA TRP A 456 -22.20 14.38 -9.11
C TRP A 456 -22.32 14.08 -7.64
N ILE A 457 -21.98 15.02 -6.77
CA ILE A 457 -22.22 14.87 -5.33
C ILE A 457 -23.70 14.58 -5.06
N GLU A 458 -24.61 15.31 -5.71
CA GLU A 458 -26.05 15.07 -5.58
C GLU A 458 -26.45 13.66 -6.09
N ASN A 459 -25.87 13.21 -7.20
CA ASN A 459 -26.07 11.83 -7.68
C ASN A 459 -25.55 10.78 -6.68
N VAL A 460 -24.39 11.04 -6.07
CA VAL A 460 -23.77 10.17 -5.08
C VAL A 460 -24.62 10.08 -3.82
N ILE A 461 -25.10 11.22 -3.30
CA ILE A 461 -26.00 11.26 -2.14
C ILE A 461 -27.24 10.41 -2.40
N ARG A 462 -27.87 10.56 -3.58
CA ARG A 462 -29.01 9.73 -3.97
C ARG A 462 -28.67 8.24 -3.98
N ASN A 463 -27.57 7.85 -4.61
CA ASN A 463 -27.18 6.44 -4.68
C ASN A 463 -26.90 5.82 -3.31
N ILE A 464 -26.20 6.53 -2.42
CA ILE A 464 -25.89 6.07 -1.06
C ILE A 464 -27.19 5.90 -0.25
N THR A 465 -28.11 6.87 -0.35
CA THR A 465 -29.39 6.84 0.37
C THR A 465 -30.33 5.75 -0.16
N THR A 466 -30.38 5.50 -1.48
CA THR A 466 -31.25 4.47 -2.06
C THR A 466 -30.70 3.05 -1.92
N SER A 467 -29.38 2.85 -1.93
CA SER A 467 -28.78 1.51 -1.87
C SER A 467 -29.04 0.80 -0.54
N ASN A 468 -29.34 1.55 0.52
CA ASN A 468 -29.69 1.01 1.84
C ASN A 468 -31.17 0.70 2.03
N TRP A 469 -32.05 1.06 1.09
CA TRP A 469 -33.47 0.66 1.14
C TRP A 469 -33.71 -0.79 0.69
N HIS A 470 -32.71 -1.49 0.17
CA HIS A 470 -32.81 -2.88 -0.29
C HIS A 470 -32.01 -3.87 0.57
N SER A 471 -31.51 -3.41 1.72
CA SER A 471 -30.72 -4.19 2.68
C SER A 471 -31.27 -4.15 4.12
N VAL A 472 -32.54 -3.75 4.30
CA VAL A 472 -33.29 -3.86 5.56
C VAL A 472 -34.25 -5.04 5.49
#